data_AF-A0A7V7VIJ3-F1
#
_entry.id   AF-A0A7V7VIJ3-F1
#
_cell.length_a   1.000
_cell.length_b   1.000
_cell.length_c   1.000
_cell.angle_alpha   90.00
_cell.angle_beta   90.00
_cell.angle_gamma   90.00
#
_symmetry.space_group_name_H-M   'P 1'
#
loop_
_entity.id
_entity.type
_entity.pdbx_description
1 polymer ?
#
loop_
_entity_poly.entity_id
_entity_poly.type
_entity_poly.pdbx_seq_one_letter_code
_entity_poly.pdbx_strand_id
1 'polypeptide(L)' 'MVKHLPSSYKVNDVLKGVSRKEGIKELLYATDKDKEIILLTGINEPQNYKGKKYEHDDEKYIKNFLN' A
#
# COMPACT_ATOMS: atom_id res chain seq x y z
N MET A 1 -10.71 6.73 7.13
CA MET A 1 -10.64 5.26 7.02
C MET A 1 -10.33 4.60 8.35
N VAL A 2 -9.22 4.93 9.03
CA VAL A 2 -8.83 4.25 10.29
C VAL A 2 -9.93 4.27 11.37
N LYS A 3 -10.66 5.38 11.51
CA LYS A 3 -11.80 5.52 12.45
C LYS A 3 -13.02 4.63 12.14
N HIS A 4 -13.02 3.95 10.99
CA HIS A 4 -14.10 3.06 10.54
C HIS A 4 -13.63 1.61 10.42
N LEU A 5 -12.41 1.29 10.86
CA LEU A 5 -11.96 -0.09 10.91
C LEU A 5 -12.69 -0.84 12.05
N PRO A 6 -12.98 -2.15 11.87
CA PRO A 6 -13.50 -2.97 12.95
C PRO A 6 -12.58 -2.95 14.18
N SER A 7 -13.14 -3.12 15.38
CA SER A 7 -12.37 -3.17 16.62
C SER A 7 -11.38 -4.33 16.71
N SER A 8 -11.52 -5.34 15.84
CA SER A 8 -10.55 -6.43 15.68
C SER A 8 -9.24 -5.99 15.03
N TYR A 9 -9.19 -4.84 14.34
CA TYR A 9 -7.95 -4.27 13.83
C TYR A 9 -7.21 -3.52 14.93
N LYS A 10 -5.96 -3.91 15.15
CA LYS A 10 -5.04 -3.20 16.05
C LYS A 10 -4.63 -1.89 15.38
N VAL A 11 -5.21 -0.78 15.81
CA VAL A 11 -4.97 0.56 15.22
C VAL A 11 -3.49 0.97 15.29
N ASN A 12 -2.74 0.47 16.27
CA ASN A 12 -1.29 0.70 16.41
C ASN A 12 -0.46 -0.01 15.32
N ASP A 13 -1.04 -1.01 14.65
CA ASP A 13 -0.39 -1.77 13.58
C ASP A 13 -0.76 -1.20 12.20
N VAL A 14 -1.35 0.00 12.14
CA VAL A 14 -1.73 0.67 10.90
C VAL A 14 -0.63 1.65 10.45
N LEU A 15 0.08 1.28 9.40
CA LEU A 15 0.99 2.18 8.67
C LEU A 15 0.21 3.17 7.80
N LYS A 16 0.74 4.39 7.64
CA LYS A 16 0.08 5.48 6.90
C LYS A 16 1.06 6.10 5.91
N GLY A 17 0.95 5.73 4.64
CA GLY A 17 1.61 6.44 3.54
C GLY A 17 0.78 7.63 3.05
N VAL A 18 1.45 8.74 2.67
CA VAL A 18 0.77 9.91 2.07
C VAL A 18 0.41 9.72 0.59
N SER A 19 0.98 8.70 -0.05
CA SER A 19 0.64 8.23 -1.40
C SER A 19 0.62 6.71 -1.48
N ARG A 20 0.06 6.14 -2.56
CA ARG A 20 0.07 4.67 -2.78
C ARG A 20 1.49 4.12 -2.88
N LYS A 21 2.40 4.85 -3.55
CA LYS A 21 3.82 4.47 -3.67
C LYS A 21 4.53 4.47 -2.33
N GLU A 22 4.32 5.49 -1.50
CA GLU A 22 4.90 5.53 -0.15
C GLU A 22 4.30 4.46 0.75
N GLY A 23 2.99 4.21 0.68
CA GLY A 23 2.35 3.13 1.43
C GLY A 23 2.91 1.75 1.06
N ILE A 24 3.12 1.48 -0.24
CA ILE A 24 3.78 0.25 -0.70
C ILE A 24 5.22 0.18 -0.19
N LYS A 25 5.98 1.28 -0.28
CA LYS A 25 7.36 1.34 0.19
C LYS A 25 7.45 1.04 1.69
N GLU A 26 6.67 1.74 2.52
CA GLU A 26 6.63 1.53 3.97
C GLU A 26 6.24 0.10 4.33
N LEU A 27 5.24 -0.46 3.64
CA LEU A 27 4.82 -1.84 3.84
C LEU A 27 5.96 -2.83 3.54
N LEU A 28 6.63 -2.69 2.40
CA LEU A 28 7.76 -3.56 2.05
C LEU A 28 8.92 -3.49 3.06
N TYR A 29 9.19 -2.33 3.67
CA TYR A 29 10.20 -2.21 4.73
C TYR A 29 9.78 -2.80 6.07
N ALA A 30 8.48 -2.79 6.37
CA ALA A 30 7.95 -3.28 7.64
C ALA A 30 7.69 -4.79 7.66
N THR A 31 7.82 -5.47 6.51
CA THR A 31 7.43 -6.87 6.32
C THR A 31 8.66 -7.76 6.09
N ASP A 32 8.69 -8.95 6.69
CA ASP A 32 9.72 -9.96 6.43
C ASP A 32 9.42 -10.69 5.10
N LYS A 33 10.23 -10.39 4.08
CA LYS A 33 10.05 -10.90 2.71
C LYS A 33 10.06 -12.44 2.61
N ASP A 34 10.67 -13.14 3.57
CA ASP A 34 10.82 -14.60 3.53
C ASP A 34 9.73 -15.33 4.35
N LYS A 35 8.93 -14.60 5.14
CA LYS A 35 7.98 -15.20 6.09
C LYS A 35 6.56 -14.69 5.96
N GLU A 36 6.35 -13.56 5.29
CA GLU A 36 5.06 -12.86 5.31
C GLU A 36 4.52 -12.64 3.89
N ILE A 37 3.19 -12.59 3.80
CA ILE A 37 2.47 -12.35 2.55
C ILE A 37 1.81 -10.98 2.63
N ILE A 38 2.08 -10.14 1.63
CA ILE A 38 1.44 -8.85 1.46
C ILE A 38 0.25 -8.99 0.50
N LEU A 39 -0.95 -8.61 0.94
CA LEU A 39 -2.12 -8.46 0.08
C LEU A 39 -2.35 -6.98 -0.23
N LEU A 40 -2.08 -6.57 -1.47
CA LEU A 40 -2.45 -5.24 -1.96
C LEU A 40 -3.85 -5.26 -2.57
N THR A 41 -4.73 -4.40 -2.07
CA THR A 41 -6.12 -4.28 -2.55
C THR A 41 -6.44 -2.85 -2.99
N GLY A 42 -7.56 -2.67 -3.68
CA GLY A 42 -8.00 -1.39 -4.25
C GLY A 42 -7.64 -1.25 -5.74
N ILE A 43 -7.54 -0.02 -6.22
CA ILE A 43 -7.31 0.29 -7.64
C ILE A 43 -5.81 0.11 -7.97
N ASN A 44 -5.51 -0.80 -8.90
CA ASN A 44 -4.16 -1.03 -9.43
C ASN A 44 -3.75 0.11 -10.40
N GLU A 45 -4.59 0.46 -11.37
CA GLU A 45 -4.28 1.51 -12.36
C GLU A 45 -5.52 2.23 -12.92
N PRO A 46 -5.36 3.44 -13.50
CA PRO A 46 -4.52 4.55 -13.07
C PRO A 46 -5.19 5.33 -11.93
N GLN A 47 -4.40 5.98 -11.08
CA GLN A 47 -4.93 6.65 -9.90
C GLN A 47 -5.60 7.97 -10.29
N ASN A 48 -6.90 8.07 -10.03
CA ASN A 48 -7.63 9.32 -10.18
C ASN A 48 -7.65 10.06 -8.84
N TYR A 49 -6.95 11.18 -8.76
CA TYR A 49 -6.94 12.03 -7.58
C TYR A 49 -7.30 13.46 -7.96
N LYS A 50 -8.40 13.98 -7.38
CA LYS A 50 -8.93 15.34 -7.64
C LYS A 50 -9.09 15.65 -9.13
N GLY A 51 -9.61 14.70 -9.90
CA GLY A 51 -9.85 14.85 -11.34
C GLY A 51 -8.60 14.75 -12.22
N LYS A 52 -7.41 14.53 -11.63
CA LYS A 52 -6.18 14.25 -12.36
C LYS A 52 -5.91 12.75 -12.36
N LYS A 53 -5.50 12.24 -13.52
CA LYS A 53 -5.06 10.86 -13.71
C LYS A 53 -3.54 10.81 -13.53
N TYR A 54 -3.09 9.92 -12.65
CA TYR A 54 -1.69 9.68 -12.38
C TYR A 54 -1.32 8.29 -12.89
N GLU A 55 -0.28 8.23 -13.71
CA GLU A 55 0.32 6.97 -14.16
C GLU A 55 0.86 6.20 -12.95
N HIS A 56 0.30 5.03 -12.72
CA HIS A 56 0.62 4.19 -11.59
C HIS A 56 0.26 2.73 -11.92
N ASP A 57 1.21 1.85 -11.62
CA ASP A 57 1.17 0.39 -11.75
C ASP A 57 1.78 -0.17 -10.47
N ASP A 58 1.00 -0.91 -9.66
CA ASP A 58 1.53 -1.49 -8.43
C ASP A 58 2.61 -2.54 -8.73
N GLU A 59 2.35 -3.44 -9.67
CA GLU A 59 3.21 -4.57 -10.00
C GLU A 59 4.58 -4.08 -10.49
N LYS A 60 4.58 -3.20 -11.48
CA LYS A 60 5.81 -2.61 -12.03
C LYS A 60 6.56 -1.81 -10.98
N TYR A 61 5.86 -1.10 -10.09
CA TYR A 61 6.51 -0.36 -9.01
C TYR A 61 7.19 -1.28 -8.01
N ILE A 62 6.51 -2.33 -7.54
CA ILE A 62 6.99 -3.29 -6.55
C ILE A 62 8.16 -4.12 -7.06
N LYS A 63 8.15 -4.52 -8.33
CA LYS A 63 9.26 -5.28 -8.94
C LYS A 63 10.62 -4.58 -8.81
N ASN A 64 10.65 -3.25 -8.69
CA ASN A 64 11.91 -2.51 -8.46
C ASN A 64 12.51 -2.74 -7.06
N PHE A 65 11.74 -3.31 -6.12
CA PHE A 65 12.14 -3.53 -4.73
C PHE A 65 12.36 -5.01 -4.38
N LEU A 66 11.81 -5.94 -5.17
CA LEU A 66 11.82 -7.38 -4.87
C LEU A 66 12.94 -8.16 -5.60
N ASN A 67 14.12 -7.55 -5.80
CA ASN A 67 15.28 -8.23 -6.38
C ASN A 67 15.66 -9.51 -5.61
#